data_AF-A0A537DYY5-F1
#
_entry.id   AF-A0A537DYY5-F1
#
_cell.length_a   1.000
_cell.length_b   1.000
_cell.length_c   1.000
_cell.angle_alpha   90.00
_cell.angle_beta   90.00
_cell.angle_gamma   90.00
#
_symmetry.space_group_name_H-M   'P 1'
#
loop_
_entity.id
_entity.type
_entity.pdbx_description
1 polymer ?
#
loop_
_entity_poly.entity_id
_entity_poly.type
_entity_poly.pdbx_seq_one_letter_code
_entity_poly.pdbx_strand_id
1 'polypeptide(L)'
;MRERAGERAAKYLEATSQSLRILKKKKSETPVPSSLLDYVLELAKRYAQDAKHYVGERKSVTALACIAYAEGLLDALKFLDLAEF
;
A
#
# COMPACT_ATOMS: atom_id res chain seq x y z
N MET A 1 13.90 7.25 21.43
CA MET A 1 14.48 7.47 20.08
C MET A 1 13.36 8.01 19.19
N ARG A 2 13.46 9.24 18.67
CA ARG A 2 12.44 9.78 17.73
C ARG A 2 12.80 9.27 16.34
N GLU A 3 12.05 8.29 15.84
CA GLU A 3 12.24 7.79 14.46
C GLU A 3 11.97 8.89 13.45
N ARG A 4 12.79 8.95 12.40
CA ARG A 4 12.65 9.98 11.36
C ARG A 4 11.65 9.52 10.30
N ALA A 5 10.90 10.47 9.73
CA ALA A 5 9.91 10.18 8.68
C ALA A 5 10.50 9.35 7.51
N GLY A 6 11.77 9.56 7.16
CA GLY A 6 12.45 8.80 6.11
C GLY A 6 12.68 7.33 6.46
N GLU A 7 13.02 7.03 7.71
CA GLU A 7 13.20 5.65 8.20
C GLU A 7 11.86 4.89 8.19
N ARG A 8 10.79 5.55 8.65
CA ARG A 8 9.42 5.03 8.60
C ARG A 8 8.97 4.79 7.15
N ALA A 9 9.17 5.78 6.27
CA ALA A 9 8.78 5.66 4.87
C ALA A 9 9.49 4.48 4.18
N ALA A 10 10.80 4.31 4.41
CA ALA A 10 11.55 3.20 3.84
C ALA A 10 11.07 1.85 4.36
N LYS A 11 10.85 1.72 5.67
CA LYS A 11 10.36 0.49 6.30
C LYS A 11 8.96 0.12 5.79
N TYR A 12 8.05 1.08 5.71
CA TYR A 12 6.70 0.85 5.21
C TYR A 12 6.71 0.54 3.72
N LEU A 13 7.62 1.14 2.96
CA LEU A 13 7.77 0.88 1.53
C LEU A 13 8.20 -0.56 1.28
N GLU A 14 9.14 -1.08 2.06
CA GLU A 14 9.57 -2.47 2.00
C GLU A 14 8.40 -3.41 2.32
N ALA A 15 7.75 -3.21 3.47
CA ALA A 15 6.65 -4.07 3.93
C ALA A 15 5.44 -4.07 2.98
N THR A 16 5.03 -2.88 2.52
CA THR A 16 3.90 -2.72 1.59
C THR A 16 4.24 -3.29 0.22
N SER A 17 5.46 -3.11 -0.27
CA SER A 17 5.90 -3.71 -1.55
C SER A 17 5.93 -5.23 -1.48
N GLN A 18 6.35 -5.80 -0.35
CA GLN A 18 6.29 -7.24 -0.13
C GLN A 18 4.85 -7.74 -0.14
N SER A 19 3.95 -7.03 0.56
CA SER A 19 2.51 -7.36 0.61
C SER A 19 1.89 -7.33 -0.79
N LEU A 20 2.15 -6.28 -1.58
CA LEU A 20 1.71 -6.18 -2.98
C LEU A 20 2.21 -7.33 -3.87
N ARG A 21 3.42 -7.85 -3.60
CA ARG A 21 4.01 -8.94 -4.38
C ARG A 21 3.35 -10.29 -4.12
N ILE A 22 2.98 -10.56 -2.87
CA ILE A 22 2.39 -11.84 -2.46
C ILE A 22 0.87 -11.82 -2.42
N LEU A 23 0.26 -10.65 -2.67
CA LEU A 23 -1.19 -10.44 -2.61
C LEU A 23 -1.95 -11.39 -3.52
N LYS A 24 -2.97 -12.02 -2.94
CA LYS A 24 -3.97 -12.83 -3.66
C LYS A 24 -5.35 -12.25 -3.44
N LYS A 25 -6.10 -12.09 -4.54
CA LYS A 25 -7.53 -11.72 -4.48
C LYS A 25 -8.32 -12.93 -4.02
N LYS A 26 -9.21 -12.75 -3.05
CA LYS A 26 -10.15 -13.81 -2.66
C LYS A 26 -11.28 -13.89 -3.68
N LYS A 27 -11.62 -15.10 -4.11
CA LYS A 27 -12.82 -15.38 -4.92
C LYS A 27 -14.00 -15.59 -3.98
N SER A 28 -14.44 -14.55 -3.28
CA SER A 28 -15.67 -14.61 -2.49
C SER A 28 -16.86 -14.11 -3.32
N GLU A 29 -18.07 -14.56 -2.99
CA GLU A 29 -19.32 -13.96 -3.47
C GLU A 29 -19.53 -12.60 -2.77
N THR A 30 -18.63 -11.67 -3.06
CA THR A 30 -18.72 -10.30 -2.56
C THR A 30 -19.66 -9.48 -3.45
N PRO A 31 -20.49 -8.60 -2.88
CA PRO A 31 -21.29 -7.66 -3.67
C PRO A 31 -20.43 -6.59 -4.36
N VAL A 32 -19.13 -6.51 -4.05
CA VAL A 32 -18.20 -5.55 -4.65
C VAL A 32 -17.75 -6.05 -6.02
N PRO A 33 -17.96 -5.26 -7.10
CA PRO A 33 -17.45 -5.58 -8.43
C PRO A 33 -15.93 -5.75 -8.44
N SER A 34 -15.44 -6.76 -9.17
CA SER A 34 -14.00 -7.02 -9.33
C SER A 34 -13.23 -5.82 -9.90
N SER A 35 -13.87 -5.00 -10.75
CA SER A 35 -13.28 -3.78 -11.30
C SER A 35 -12.96 -2.73 -10.24
N LEU A 36 -13.78 -2.61 -9.19
CA LEU A 36 -13.50 -1.69 -8.07
C LEU A 36 -12.35 -2.20 -7.21
N LEU A 37 -12.28 -3.51 -6.97
CA LEU A 37 -11.15 -4.14 -6.28
C LEU A 37 -9.84 -3.91 -7.06
N ASP A 38 -9.89 -4.10 -8.38
CA ASP A 38 -8.74 -3.88 -9.27
C ASP A 38 -8.28 -2.43 -9.27
N TYR A 39 -9.23 -1.50 -9.26
CA TYR A 39 -8.95 -0.08 -9.16
C TYR A 39 -8.26 0.28 -7.83
N VAL A 40 -8.73 -0.23 -6.70
CA VAL A 40 -8.10 0.02 -5.39
C VAL A 40 -6.70 -0.57 -5.32
N LEU A 41 -6.50 -1.78 -5.85
CA LEU A 41 -5.18 -2.42 -5.91
C LEU A 41 -4.20 -1.65 -6.81
N GLU A 42 -4.67 -1.15 -7.95
CA GLU A 42 -3.89 -0.29 -8.83
C GLU A 42 -3.53 1.04 -8.14
N LEU A 43 -4.47 1.62 -7.39
CA LEU A 43 -4.23 2.83 -6.61
C LEU A 43 -3.14 2.59 -5.55
N ALA A 44 -3.22 1.51 -4.79
CA ALA A 44 -2.21 1.14 -3.80
C ALA A 44 -0.81 0.99 -4.43
N LYS A 45 -0.72 0.36 -5.62
CA LYS A 45 0.54 0.23 -6.36
C LYS A 45 1.11 1.58 -6.78
N ARG A 46 0.27 2.48 -7.29
CA ARG A 46 0.70 3.84 -7.71
C ARG A 46 1.23 4.64 -6.52
N TYR A 47 0.52 4.63 -5.40
CA TYR A 47 1.01 5.32 -4.20
C TYR A 47 2.30 4.71 -3.62
N ALA A 48 2.50 3.39 -3.73
CA ALA A 48 3.78 2.77 -3.39
C ALA A 48 4.91 3.19 -4.34
N GLN A 49 4.63 3.38 -5.63
CA GLN A 49 5.59 3.94 -6.60
C GLN A 49 5.92 5.40 -6.30
N ASP A 50 4.91 6.22 -5.97
CA ASP A 50 5.11 7.62 -5.58
C ASP A 50 5.97 7.72 -4.31
N ALA A 51 5.69 6.88 -3.31
CA ALA A 51 6.51 6.80 -2.11
C ALA A 51 7.96 6.46 -2.44
N LYS A 52 8.20 5.46 -3.31
CA LYS A 52 9.54 5.09 -3.76
C LYS A 52 10.26 6.25 -4.44
N HIS A 53 9.56 7.00 -5.28
CA HIS A 53 10.09 8.19 -5.95
C HIS A 53 10.48 9.26 -4.92
N TYR A 54 9.59 9.61 -3.99
CA TYR A 54 9.83 10.66 -2.99
C TYR A 54 10.88 10.31 -1.93
N VAL A 55 11.08 9.02 -1.62
CA VAL A 55 12.24 8.58 -0.81
C VAL A 55 13.55 8.97 -1.51
N GLY A 56 13.65 8.74 -2.83
CA GLY A 56 14.81 9.11 -3.64
C GLY A 56 15.07 10.62 -3.69
N GLU A 57 14.01 11.43 -3.70
CA GLU A 57 14.10 12.91 -3.71
C GLU A 57 14.32 13.55 -2.33
N ARG A 58 14.54 12.77 -1.26
CA ARG A 58 14.63 13.24 0.14
C ARG A 58 13.37 13.96 0.65
N LYS A 59 12.21 13.76 0.03
CA LYS A 59 10.89 14.28 0.46
C LYS A 59 10.23 13.30 1.42
N SER A 60 10.86 13.09 2.59
CA SER A 60 10.50 12.00 3.50
C SER A 60 9.06 12.06 4.06
N VAL A 61 8.51 13.25 4.30
CA VAL A 61 7.13 13.39 4.81
C VAL A 61 6.11 13.01 3.73
N THR A 62 6.33 13.47 2.50
CA THR A 62 5.49 13.11 1.35
C THR A 62 5.56 11.61 1.07
N ALA A 63 6.78 11.04 1.09
CA ALA A 63 6.97 9.60 0.94
C ALA A 63 6.21 8.79 2.00
N LEU A 64 6.28 9.23 3.27
CA LEU A 64 5.57 8.60 4.37
C LEU A 64 4.05 8.67 4.19
N ALA A 65 3.52 9.81 3.75
CA ALA A 65 2.09 9.96 3.47
C ALA A 65 1.63 9.05 2.33
N CYS A 66 2.38 9.00 1.23
CA CYS A 66 2.07 8.12 0.10
C CYS A 66 2.05 6.65 0.51
N ILE A 67 3.06 6.19 1.25
CA ILE A 67 3.13 4.77 1.61
C ILE A 67 2.12 4.37 2.68
N ALA A 68 1.84 5.24 3.65
CA ALA A 68 0.79 4.99 4.64
C ALA A 68 -0.59 4.91 3.98
N TYR A 69 -0.84 5.69 2.93
CA TYR A 69 -2.07 5.58 2.15
C TYR A 69 -2.15 4.25 1.39
N ALA A 70 -1.06 3.82 0.73
CA ALA A 70 -1.01 2.53 0.06
C ALA A 70 -1.24 1.36 1.04
N GLU A 71 -0.57 1.37 2.19
CA GLU A 71 -0.73 0.38 3.27
C GLU A 71 -2.17 0.33 3.77
N GLY A 72 -2.77 1.48 4.09
CA GLY A 72 -4.16 1.56 4.56
C GLY A 72 -5.18 1.02 3.55
N LEU A 73 -4.95 1.21 2.24
CA LEU A 73 -5.79 0.60 1.20
C LEU A 73 -5.71 -0.93 1.24
N LEU A 74 -4.52 -1.51 1.39
CA LEU A 74 -4.34 -2.96 1.44
C LEU A 74 -4.93 -3.57 2.71
N ASP A 75 -4.73 -2.92 3.86
CA ASP A 75 -5.30 -3.33 5.13
C ASP A 75 -6.83 -3.34 5.09
N ALA A 76 -7.44 -2.33 4.47
CA ALA A 76 -8.89 -2.31 4.28
C ALA A 76 -9.37 -3.51 3.45
N LEU A 77 -8.67 -3.86 2.36
CA LEU A 77 -9.01 -5.05 1.56
C LEU A 77 -8.86 -6.35 2.36
N LYS A 78 -7.86 -6.43 3.24
CA LYS A 78 -7.65 -7.57 4.13
C LYS A 78 -8.74 -7.68 5.19
N PHE A 79 -9.13 -6.56 5.81
CA PHE A 79 -10.19 -6.53 6.83
C PHE A 79 -11.57 -6.87 6.27
N LEU A 80 -11.81 -6.54 5.00
CA LEU A 80 -13.05 -6.88 4.29
C LEU A 80 -13.03 -8.29 3.69
N ASP A 81 -12.00 -9.08 3.96
CA ASP A 81 -11.79 -10.43 3.42
C ASP A 81 -11.80 -10.51 1.88
N LEU A 82 -11.35 -9.43 1.21
CA LEU A 82 -11.27 -9.32 -0.25
C LEU A 82 -9.89 -9.69 -0.79
N ALA A 83 -8.86 -9.63 0.04
CA ALA A 83 -7.48 -9.98 -0.31
C ALA A 83 -6.73 -10.61 0.86
N GLU A 84 -5.68 -11.39 0.56
CA GLU A 84 -4.77 -11.99 1.54
C GLU A 84 -3.30 -11.81 1.14
N PHE A 85 -2.44 -11.62 2.13
CA PHE A 85 -0.99 -11.49 2.05
C PHE A 85 -0.36 -11.71 3.44
#